data_AF-A0ABD0P0Q1-F1
#
_entry.id   AF-A0ABD0P0Q1-F1
#
_cell.length_a   1.000
_cell.length_b   1.000
_cell.length_c   1.000
_cell.angle_alpha   90.00
_cell.angle_beta   90.00
_cell.angle_gamma   90.00
#
_symmetry.space_group_name_H-M   'P 1'
#
loop_
_entity.id
_entity.type
_entity.pdbx_description
1 polymer ?
#
loop_
_entity_poly.entity_id
_entity_poly.type
_entity_poly.pdbx_seq_one_letter_code
_entity_poly.pdbx_strand_id
1 'polypeptide(L)' 'FSCEAGEFLEMSAQECTQCAAGTYSLGSGLRFDEWDDIPPGFSSLATNPDNAPNGQNA' A
#
# COMPACT_ATOMS: atom_id res chain seq x y z
N PHE A 1 17.99 3.56 10.93
CA PHE A 1 18.13 4.85 10.21
C PHE A 1 17.14 4.80 9.08
N SER A 2 16.22 5.74 9.02
CA SER A 2 15.07 5.60 8.14
C SER A 2 14.64 7.00 7.72
N CYS A 3 14.43 7.18 6.41
CA CYS A 3 14.22 8.49 5.79
C CYS A 3 12.73 8.86 5.74
N GLU A 4 12.44 10.13 5.45
CA GLU A 4 11.07 10.60 5.29
C GLU A 4 10.43 10.06 3.99
N ALA A 5 9.12 10.21 3.89
CA ALA A 5 8.41 9.90 2.65
C ALA A 5 8.93 10.80 1.52
N GLY A 6 9.16 10.21 0.35
CA GLY A 6 9.82 10.90 -0.77
C GLY A 6 11.35 10.89 -0.70
N GLU A 7 11.96 10.26 0.30
CA GLU A 7 13.42 10.14 0.43
C GLU A 7 13.89 8.68 0.50
N PHE A 8 15.07 8.40 -0.06
CA PHE A 8 15.75 7.12 0.03
C PHE A 8 17.11 7.27 0.73
N LEU A 9 17.56 6.20 1.38
CA LEU A 9 18.88 6.18 2.04
C LEU A 9 19.98 5.91 1.00
N GLU A 10 20.82 6.91 0.76
CA GLU A 10 22.05 6.77 -0.02
C GLU A 10 23.10 6.04 0.83
N MET A 11 23.24 4.73 0.66
CA MET A 11 24.11 3.89 1.51
C MET A 11 25.58 4.34 1.51
N SER A 12 26.05 4.92 0.41
CA SER A 12 27.43 5.39 0.27
C SER A 12 27.73 6.64 1.10
N ALA A 13 26.74 7.53 1.25
CA ALA A 13 26.88 8.78 1.98
C ALA A 13 26.21 8.74 3.37
N GLN A 14 25.45 7.68 3.67
CA GLN A 14 24.65 7.53 4.89
C GLN A 14 23.68 8.71 5.12
N GLU A 15 23.20 9.31 4.04
CA GLU A 15 22.26 10.43 4.05
C GLU A 15 20.95 10.10 3.32
N CYS A 16 19.90 10.86 3.64
CA CYS A 16 18.60 10.74 2.99
C CYS A 16 18.55 11.69 1.80
N THR A 17 18.21 11.16 0.63
CA THR A 17 18.19 11.89 -0.64
C THR A 17 16.80 11.83 -1.25
N GLN A 18 16.36 12.92 -1.88
CA GLN A 18 15.07 13.00 -2.55
C GLN A 18 14.96 11.98 -3.69
N CYS A 19 13.79 11.34 -3.80
CA CYS A 19 13.47 10.45 -4.90
C CYS A 19 13.51 11.18 -6.25
N ALA A 20 13.98 10.49 -7.28
CA ALA A 20 13.91 10.99 -8.65
C ALA A 20 12.44 11.21 -9.08
N ALA A 21 12.21 12.16 -9.98
CA ALA A 21 10.86 12.41 -10.50
C ALA A 21 10.26 11.12 -11.09
N GLY A 22 9.03 10.78 -10.67
CA GLY A 22 8.35 9.56 -11.07
C GLY A 22 8.64 8.34 -10.18
N THR A 23 9.50 8.47 -9.17
CA THR A 23 9.67 7.47 -8.12
C THR A 23 9.14 7.99 -6.79
N TYR A 24 8.74 7.07 -5.91
CA TYR A 24 8.29 7.41 -4.57
C TYR A 24 8.92 6.45 -3.57
N SER A 25 9.32 7.00 -2.44
CA SER A 25 9.66 6.25 -1.25
C SER A 25 8.53 6.45 -0.25
N LEU A 26 8.02 5.36 0.32
CA LEU A 26 7.08 5.43 1.44
C LEU A 26 7.79 5.77 2.76
N GLY A 27 9.12 5.96 2.70
CA GLY A 27 9.96 6.19 3.85
C GLY A 27 9.98 4.98 4.78
N SER A 28 10.19 5.29 6.05
CA SER A 28 10.28 4.37 7.18
C SER A 28 8.94 3.79 7.65
N GLY A 29 7.85 4.06 6.93
CA GLY A 29 6.50 3.84 7.43
C GLY A 29 6.29 2.41 7.92
N LEU A 30 5.60 2.27 9.05
CA LEU A 30 5.19 0.96 9.55
C LEU A 30 4.19 0.37 8.55
N ARG A 31 4.63 -0.65 7.82
CA ARG A 31 3.74 -1.49 7.04
C ARG A 31 3.11 -2.49 8.00
N PHE A 32 1.79 -2.42 8.12
CA PHE A 32 1.01 -3.45 8.79
C PHE A 32 0.46 -4.37 7.71
N ASP A 33 1.01 -5.58 7.60
CA ASP A 33 0.50 -6.65 6.74
C ASP A 33 -0.35 -7.69 7.48
N GLU A 34 -0.29 -7.69 8.81
CA GLU A 34 -1.15 -8.49 9.69
C GLU A 34 -1.79 -7.63 10.78
N TRP A 35 -3.00 -8.04 11.16
CA TRP A 35 -3.72 -7.51 12.30
C TRP A 35 -4.24 -8.69 13.12
N ASP A 36 -3.92 -8.73 14.42
CA ASP A 36 -4.55 -9.68 15.35
C ASP A 36 -6.06 -9.42 15.45
N ASP A 37 -6.45 -8.14 15.46
CA ASP A 37 -7.83 -7.68 15.49
C ASP A 37 -8.07 -6.55 14.48
N ILE A 38 -9.22 -6.57 13.81
CA ILE A 38 -9.61 -5.54 12.84
C ILE A 38 -9.96 -4.24 13.59
N PRO A 39 -9.35 -3.08 13.23
CA PRO A 39 -9.64 -1.81 13.87
C PRO A 39 -11.12 -1.39 13.73
N PRO A 40 -11.72 -0.72 14.74
CA PRO A 40 -13.07 -0.21 14.64
C PRO A 40 -13.26 0.71 13.42
N GLY A 41 -14.32 0.47 12.65
CA GLY A 41 -14.64 1.26 11.45
C GLY A 41 -13.93 0.82 10.17
N PHE A 42 -13.11 -0.23 10.21
CA PHE A 42 -12.56 -0.82 8.99
C PHE A 42 -13.65 -1.54 8.17
N SER A 43 -13.70 -1.29 6.87
CA SER A 43 -14.62 -1.93 5.93
C SER A 43 -13.87 -2.37 4.66
N SER A 44 -13.98 -3.64 4.28
CA SER A 44 -13.48 -4.16 3.01
C SER A 44 -14.62 -4.32 2.01
N LEU A 45 -14.44 -3.77 0.80
CA LEU A 45 -15.36 -3.97 -0.31
C LEU A 45 -14.72 -4.96 -1.28
N ALA A 46 -15.22 -6.19 -1.29
CA ALA A 46 -14.84 -7.18 -2.29
C ALA A 46 -15.92 -7.23 -3.37
N THR A 47 -15.57 -6.86 -4.60
CA THR A 47 -16.43 -7.07 -5.77
C THR A 47 -16.23 -8.49 -6.25
N ASN A 48 -17.19 -9.39 -5.99
CA ASN A 48 -17.22 -10.69 -6.64
C ASN A 48 -17.64 -10.51 -8.11
N PRO A 49 -16.85 -10.98 -9.09
CA PRO A 49 -17.21 -10.89 -10.50
C PRO A 49 -18.39 -11.80 -10.92
N ASP A 50 -18.91 -12.66 -10.03
CA ASP A 50 -19.96 -13.65 -10.35
C ASP A 50 -21.41 -13.15 -10.25
N ASN A 51 -21.65 -11.85 -10.45
CA ASN A 51 -23.01 -11.34 -10.66
C ASN A 51 -23.16 -10.78 -12.08
N ALA A 52 -23.17 -11.69 -13.05
CA ALA A 52 -23.81 -11.43 -14.33
C ALA A 52 -25.30 -11.84 -14.21
N PRO A 53 -26.27 -10.95 -14.52
CA PRO A 53 -27.69 -11.27 -14.39
C PRO A 53 -28.13 -12.30 -15.43
N ASN A 54 -28.54 -13.46 -14.91
CA ASN A 54 -29.49 -14.45 -15.45
C ASN A 54 -30.01 -14.27 -16.89
N GLY A 55 -29.63 -15.20 -17.79
CA GLY A 55 -30.26 -15.40 -19.11
C GLY A 55 -31.09 -16.69 -19.12
N GLN A 56 -32.42 -16.55 -19.20
CA GLN A 56 -33.40 -17.62 -19.36
C GLN A 56 -33.35 -18.24 -20.77
N ASN A 57 -33.23 -19.58 -20.89
CA ASN A 57 -33.89 -20.39 -21.96
C ASN A 57 -33.67 -21.91 -21.78
N ALA A 58 -34.70 -22.62 -21.30
CA ALA A 58 -35.02 -24.00 -21.68
C ALA A 58 -36.55 -24.15 -21.68
#